data_AF-A0A379AHP2-F1
#
_entry.id   AF-A0A379AHP2-F1
#
_cell.length_a   1.000
_cell.length_b   1.000
_cell.length_c   1.000
_cell.angle_alpha   90.00
_cell.angle_beta   90.00
_cell.angle_gamma   90.00
#
_symmetry.space_group_name_H-M   'P 1'
#
loop_
_entity.id
_entity.type
_entity.pdbx_description
1 polymer ?
#
loop_
_entity_poly.entity_id
_entity_poly.type
_entity_poly.pdbx_seq_one_letter_code
_entity_poly.pdbx_strand_id
1 'polypeptide(L)'
;MATSGRLTAPAVRVAPGWFDPACYWGDRECDLAMLSWYPDLPRQIYDGYQAVWPLPDGFSQRLPVYQLYYLLNRANVFGGHWPGDAQFRHWPVAG
;
A
#
# COMPACT_ATOMS: atom_id res chain seq x y z
N MET A 1 41.01 32.67 6.19
CA MET A 1 39.88 32.14 7.00
C MET A 1 38.93 31.44 6.03
N ALA A 2 38.82 30.12 6.11
CA ALA A 2 38.11 29.30 5.14
C ALA A 2 36.58 29.44 5.27
N THR A 3 35.91 29.71 4.16
CA THR A 3 34.45 29.67 4.00
C THR A 3 33.96 28.22 4.07
N SER A 4 33.01 27.98 4.97
CA SER A 4 32.28 26.72 5.17
C SER A 4 31.63 26.24 3.86
N GLY A 5 32.26 25.27 3.20
CA GLY A 5 31.70 24.55 2.07
C GLY A 5 30.77 23.45 2.56
N ARG A 6 29.46 23.70 2.53
CA ARG A 6 28.43 22.69 2.78
C ARG A 6 28.45 21.69 1.63
N LEU A 7 29.08 20.52 1.85
CA LEU A 7 29.03 19.39 0.93
C LEU A 7 27.58 18.90 0.81
N THR A 8 26.85 19.35 -0.19
CA THR A 8 25.62 18.70 -0.63
C THR A 8 26.03 17.43 -1.38
N ALA A 9 25.95 16.28 -0.71
CA ALA A 9 26.04 15.00 -1.40
C ALA A 9 25.01 14.97 -2.55
N PRO A 10 25.35 14.45 -3.73
CA PRO A 10 24.41 14.36 -4.83
C PRO A 10 23.20 13.53 -4.39
N ALA A 11 22.00 14.05 -4.62
CA ALA A 11 20.76 13.32 -4.38
C ALA A 11 20.79 12.04 -5.22
N VAL A 12 21.00 10.89 -4.58
CA VAL A 12 20.86 9.59 -5.22
C VAL A 12 19.39 9.47 -5.63
N ARG A 13 19.14 9.49 -6.93
CA ARG A 13 17.81 9.29 -7.49
C ARG A 13 17.48 7.80 -7.42
N VAL A 14 16.85 7.39 -6.32
CA VAL A 14 16.33 6.03 -6.19
C VAL A 14 15.14 5.90 -7.15
N ALA A 15 15.24 5.00 -8.13
CA ALA A 15 14.10 4.65 -8.96
C ALA A 15 13.17 3.71 -8.16
N PRO A 16 11.85 3.80 -8.33
CA PRO A 16 10.94 2.83 -7.73
C PRO A 16 11.26 1.43 -8.26
N GLY A 17 11.48 0.48 -7.34
CA GLY A 17 11.70 -0.94 -7.64
C GLY A 17 10.67 -1.80 -6.92
N TRP A 18 10.30 -2.94 -7.51
CA TRP A 18 9.41 -3.92 -6.89
C TRP A 18 10.24 -5.08 -6.33
N PHE A 19 10.02 -5.41 -5.06
CA PHE A 19 10.65 -6.54 -4.38
C PHE A 19 9.57 -7.53 -3.88
N ASP A 20 9.93 -8.81 -3.82
CA ASP A 20 9.10 -9.94 -3.35
C ASP A 20 7.69 -10.03 -3.97
N PRO A 21 7.59 -10.23 -5.31
CA PRO A 21 6.31 -10.30 -5.97
C PRO A 21 5.56 -11.61 -5.67
N ALA A 22 4.29 -11.51 -5.30
CA ALA A 22 3.33 -12.61 -5.33
C ALA A 22 2.44 -12.48 -6.58
N CYS A 23 3.04 -12.59 -7.78
CA CYS A 23 2.34 -12.33 -9.04
C CYS A 23 1.26 -13.39 -9.36
N TYR A 24 0.08 -12.92 -9.74
CA TYR A 24 -1.00 -13.71 -10.33
C TYR A 24 -1.86 -12.83 -11.24
N TRP A 25 -2.66 -13.46 -12.10
CA TRP A 25 -3.71 -12.74 -12.83
C TRP A 25 -4.96 -12.64 -11.96
N GLY A 26 -5.27 -11.44 -11.50
CA GLY A 26 -6.47 -11.15 -10.73
C GLY A 26 -6.85 -9.68 -10.78
N ASP A 27 -7.74 -9.27 -9.89
CA ASP A 27 -8.20 -7.88 -9.82
C ASP A 27 -7.05 -6.96 -9.39
N ARG A 28 -6.76 -5.97 -10.22
CA ARG A 28 -5.78 -4.89 -9.93
C ARG A 28 -6.06 -4.14 -8.63
N GLU A 29 -7.30 -4.19 -8.14
CA GLU A 29 -7.73 -3.60 -6.88
C GLU A 29 -7.04 -4.24 -5.68
N CYS A 30 -6.56 -5.48 -5.79
CA CYS A 30 -5.83 -6.19 -4.74
C CYS A 30 -4.54 -5.46 -4.35
N ASP A 31 -3.73 -5.08 -5.35
CA ASP A 31 -2.45 -4.40 -5.11
C ASP A 31 -2.67 -3.00 -4.53
N LEU A 32 -3.72 -2.30 -4.98
CA LEU A 32 -4.08 -0.97 -4.48
C LEU A 32 -4.66 -1.00 -3.07
N ALA A 33 -5.33 -2.10 -2.70
CA ALA A 33 -5.83 -2.31 -1.35
C ALA A 33 -4.69 -2.34 -0.33
N MET A 34 -3.55 -2.91 -0.71
CA MET A 34 -2.35 -2.95 0.15
C MET A 34 -1.72 -1.59 0.36
N LEU A 35 -1.77 -0.68 -0.63
CA LEU A 35 -1.22 0.67 -0.47
C LEU A 35 -1.90 1.42 0.68
N SER A 36 -3.19 1.19 0.94
CA SER A 36 -3.93 1.89 2.00
C SER A 36 -3.51 1.49 3.43
N TRP A 37 -2.68 0.45 3.59
CA TRP A 37 -2.05 0.12 4.88
C TRP A 37 -0.85 0.97 5.24
N TYR A 38 -0.31 1.72 4.29
CA TYR A 38 0.85 2.58 4.51
C TYR A 38 0.39 4.05 4.50
N PRO A 39 0.04 4.62 5.67
CA PRO A 39 -0.48 5.98 5.76
C PRO A 39 0.53 7.04 5.30
N ASP A 40 1.83 6.71 5.31
CA ASP A 40 2.91 7.61 4.89
C ASP A 40 3.11 7.63 3.37
N LEU A 41 2.36 6.83 2.60
CA LEU A 41 2.48 6.86 1.14
C LEU A 41 1.94 8.18 0.56
N PRO A 42 2.67 8.80 -0.38
CA PRO A 42 2.22 10.03 -1.01
C PRO A 42 0.93 9.79 -1.80
N ARG A 43 -0.08 10.65 -1.57
CA ARG A 43 -1.40 10.58 -2.24
C ARG A 43 -1.28 10.62 -3.77
N GLN A 44 -0.23 11.25 -4.29
CA GLN A 44 0.09 11.35 -5.71
C GLN A 44 0.19 9.97 -6.41
N ILE A 45 0.48 8.90 -5.68
CA ILE A 45 0.48 7.54 -6.23
C ILE A 45 -0.93 7.14 -6.66
N TYR A 46 -1.93 7.38 -5.81
CA TYR A 46 -3.33 7.13 -6.12
C TYR A 46 -3.83 8.04 -7.23
N ASP A 47 -3.52 9.34 -7.17
CA ASP A 47 -3.96 10.31 -8.17
C ASP A 47 -3.38 9.99 -9.56
N GLY A 48 -2.09 9.64 -9.63
CA GLY A 48 -1.44 9.22 -10.87
C GLY A 48 -2.02 7.94 -11.46
N TYR A 49 -2.36 6.97 -10.60
CA TYR A 49 -3.01 5.74 -11.04
C TYR A 49 -4.43 6.01 -11.58
N GLN A 50 -5.22 6.78 -10.83
CA GLN A 50 -6.59 7.17 -11.23
C GLN A 50 -6.61 7.95 -12.56
N ALA A 51 -5.58 8.76 -12.84
CA ALA A 51 -5.49 9.52 -14.09
C ALA A 51 -5.27 8.64 -15.33
N VAL A 52 -4.65 7.46 -15.17
CA VAL A 52 -4.35 6.54 -16.29
C VAL A 52 -5.37 5.42 -16.37
N TRP A 53 -5.77 4.85 -15.22
CA TRP A 53 -6.69 3.73 -15.15
C TRP A 53 -7.68 3.88 -13.98
N PRO A 54 -8.77 4.65 -14.18
CA PRO A 54 -9.75 4.92 -13.15
C PRO A 54 -10.31 3.65 -12.52
N LEU A 55 -10.37 3.61 -11.19
CA LEU A 55 -10.99 2.55 -10.41
C LEU A 55 -12.50 2.53 -10.66
N PRO A 56 -13.12 1.34 -10.73
CA PRO A 56 -14.57 1.24 -10.84
C PRO A 56 -15.23 1.74 -9.55
N ASP A 57 -16.46 2.22 -9.69
CA ASP A 57 -17.31 2.52 -8.55
C ASP A 57 -17.41 1.31 -7.61
N GLY A 58 -17.55 1.58 -6.32
CA GLY A 58 -17.64 0.51 -5.32
C GLY A 58 -16.29 0.02 -4.76
N PHE A 59 -15.15 0.57 -5.21
CA PHE A 59 -13.82 0.14 -4.72
C PHE A 59 -13.71 0.23 -3.20
N SER A 60 -14.18 1.32 -2.60
CA SER A 60 -14.16 1.53 -1.15
C SER A 60 -14.90 0.43 -0.38
N GLN A 61 -15.95 -0.13 -0.97
CA GLN A 61 -16.76 -1.22 -0.41
C GLN A 61 -16.08 -2.59 -0.59
N ARG A 62 -15.30 -2.78 -1.66
CA ARG A 62 -14.53 -4.02 -1.92
C ARG A 62 -13.18 -4.06 -1.18
N LEU A 63 -12.66 -2.89 -0.80
CA LEU A 63 -11.39 -2.71 -0.11
C LEU A 63 -11.19 -3.63 1.13
N PRO A 64 -12.19 -3.81 2.03
CA PRO A 64 -12.05 -4.70 3.17
C PRO A 64 -11.88 -6.17 2.76
N VAL A 65 -12.55 -6.59 1.67
CA VAL A 65 -12.49 -7.98 1.18
C VAL A 65 -11.08 -8.30 0.68
N TYR A 66 -10.47 -7.38 -0.08
CA TYR A 66 -9.10 -7.57 -0.55
C TYR A 66 -8.10 -7.59 0.61
N GLN A 67 -8.27 -6.75 1.63
CA GLN A 67 -7.39 -6.77 2.82
C GLN A 67 -7.57 -8.01 3.71
N LEU A 68 -8.78 -8.56 3.77
CA LEU A 68 -9.06 -9.76 4.55
C LEU A 68 -8.17 -10.94 4.12
N TYR A 69 -7.98 -11.13 2.82
CA TYR A 69 -7.08 -12.16 2.30
C TYR A 69 -5.67 -12.05 2.89
N TYR A 70 -5.10 -10.84 2.90
CA TYR A 70 -3.77 -10.60 3.44
C TYR A 70 -3.70 -10.81 4.96
N LEU A 71 -4.74 -10.42 5.70
CA LEU A 71 -4.83 -10.66 7.15
C LEU A 71 -4.88 -12.16 7.47
N LEU A 72 -5.67 -12.93 6.72
CA LEU A 72 -5.74 -14.38 6.85
C LEU A 72 -4.40 -15.04 6.52
N ASN A 73 -3.72 -14.59 5.47
CA ASN A 73 -2.38 -15.08 5.14
C ASN A 73 -1.38 -14.82 6.27
N ARG A 74 -1.39 -13.62 6.87
CA ARG A 74 -0.55 -13.30 8.03
C ARG A 74 -0.92 -14.13 9.25
N ALA A 75 -2.20 -14.35 9.50
CA ALA A 75 -2.67 -15.21 10.57
C ALA A 75 -2.18 -16.65 10.40
N ASN A 76 -2.18 -17.17 9.17
CA ASN A 76 -1.69 -18.51 8.87
C ASN A 76 -0.16 -18.63 9.05
N VAL A 77 0.60 -17.66 8.55
CA VAL A 77 2.07 -17.71 8.56
C VAL A 77 2.66 -17.35 9.93
N PHE A 78 2.11 -16.34 10.60
CA PHE A 78 2.71 -15.75 11.81
C PHE A 78 1.91 -16.00 13.10
N GLY A 79 0.62 -16.38 13.02
CA GLY A 79 -0.22 -16.55 14.20
C GLY A 79 -0.42 -15.28 15.04
N GLY A 80 -0.61 -15.41 16.35
CA GLY A 80 -0.65 -14.25 17.27
C GLY A 80 -1.93 -13.41 17.16
N HIS A 81 -1.79 -12.10 16.96
CA HIS A 81 -2.91 -11.13 16.96
C HIS A 81 -3.65 -11.05 15.62
N TRP A 82 -3.04 -11.54 14.53
CA TRP A 82 -3.60 -11.46 13.17
C TRP A 82 -5.01 -12.10 13.00
N PRO A 83 -5.36 -13.23 13.66
CA PRO A 83 -6.74 -13.73 13.64
C PRO A 83 -7.75 -12.75 14.23
N GLY A 84 -7.38 -12.02 15.30
CA GLY A 84 -8.22 -10.98 15.90
C GLY A 84 -8.40 -9.79 14.96
N ASP A 85 -7.33 -9.36 14.29
CA ASP A 85 -7.41 -8.32 13.28
C ASP A 85 -8.28 -8.73 12.08
N ALA A 86 -8.21 -9.98 11.63
CA ALA A 86 -9.06 -10.49 10.56
C ALA A 86 -10.55 -10.50 10.95
N GLN A 87 -10.86 -10.72 12.23
CA GLN A 87 -12.23 -10.81 12.75
C GLN A 87 -12.86 -9.47 13.09
N PHE A 88 -12.09 -8.55 13.68
CA PHE A 88 -12.65 -7.36 14.35
C PHE A 88 -12.16 -6.03 13.78
N ARG A 89 -11.40 -6.03 12.69
CA ARG A 89 -10.89 -4.78 12.14
C ARG A 89 -12.05 -3.86 11.76
N HIS A 90 -12.16 -2.77 12.52
CA HIS A 90 -13.06 -1.69 12.20
C HIS A 90 -12.54 -0.99 10.95
N TRP A 91 -13.17 -1.30 9.82
CA TRP A 91 -12.84 -0.66 8.57
C TRP A 91 -13.31 0.79 8.60
N PRO A 92 -12.44 1.80 8.43
CA PRO A 92 -12.91 3.13 8.12
C PRO A 92 -13.56 3.05 6.74
N VAL A 93 -14.86 2.83 6.71
CA VAL A 93 -15.68 3.09 5.53
C VAL A 93 -15.44 4.55 5.18
N ALA A 94 -14.95 4.77 3.96
CA ALA A 94 -14.69 6.09 3.42
C ALA A 94 -15.92 6.98 3.66
N GLY A 95 -15.75 8.02 4.50
CA GLY A 95 -16.56 9.22 4.44
C GLY A 95 -16.11 10.09 3.29
#